data_AF-A0AAU2PQ40-F1
#
_entry.id   AF-A0AAU2PQ40-F1
#
_cell.length_a   1.000
_cell.length_b   1.000
_cell.length_c   1.000
_cell.angle_alpha   90.00
_cell.angle_beta   90.00
_cell.angle_gamma   90.00
#
_symmetry.space_group_name_H-M   'P 1'
#
loop_
_entity.id
_entity.type
_entity.pdbx_description
1 polymer ?
#
loop_
_entity_poly.entity_id
_entity_poly.type
_entity_poly.pdbx_seq_one_letter_code
_entity_poly.pdbx_strand_id
1 'polypeptide(L)'
;MDHEAVWTSGAAGRPCAGPEEVVRMVRDAARAEPGGRVEVLVVSCELCGSGADGFEVAKGECFCVGCCIPVGITDGDVYPAAYPWTLAPSGVPLPPASPGPGFEPSDLPECPAGDGVFQVAVALSFAQDGAVRSISVGLRCPQDGALCLYVDNAHVVAAAA
;
A
#
# COMPACT_ATOMS: atom_id res chain seq x y z
N MET A 1 11.88 11.61 11.76
CA MET A 1 11.41 12.34 10.57
C MET A 1 9.99 11.89 10.41
N ASP A 2 9.06 12.83 10.55
CA ASP A 2 7.63 12.55 10.54
C ASP A 2 7.25 11.93 9.19
N HIS A 3 6.43 10.88 9.21
CA HIS A 3 5.95 10.19 8.01
C HIS A 3 4.83 11.03 7.38
N GLU A 4 5.17 12.22 6.89
CA GLU A 4 4.20 13.06 6.20
C GLU A 4 3.95 12.45 4.82
N ALA A 5 2.79 11.80 4.67
CA ALA A 5 2.33 11.24 3.41
C ALA A 5 2.25 12.36 2.36
N VAL A 6 3.12 12.29 1.33
CA VAL A 6 3.13 13.27 0.26
C VAL A 6 2.01 12.97 -0.71
N TRP A 7 0.97 13.80 -0.67
CA TRP A 7 -0.16 13.71 -1.59
C TRP A 7 0.14 14.44 -2.89
N THR A 8 -0.13 13.76 -3.99
CA THR A 8 -0.23 14.39 -5.31
C THR A 8 -1.70 14.61 -5.62
N SER A 9 -2.08 15.86 -5.85
CA SER A 9 -3.43 16.18 -6.30
C SER A 9 -3.63 15.57 -7.69
N GLY A 10 -4.75 14.89 -7.91
CA GLY A 10 -5.23 14.67 -9.28
C GLY A 10 -5.29 16.04 -9.99
N ALA A 11 -4.91 16.11 -11.26
CA ALA A 11 -4.86 17.38 -11.98
C ALA A 11 -6.21 18.12 -11.86
N ALA A 12 -6.21 19.32 -11.28
CA ALA A 12 -7.42 20.10 -11.05
C ALA A 12 -8.23 20.23 -12.35
N GLY A 13 -9.49 19.78 -12.35
CA GLY A 13 -10.38 19.84 -13.50
C GLY A 13 -10.32 18.63 -14.45
N ARG A 14 -9.50 17.61 -14.17
CA ARG A 14 -9.59 16.30 -14.83
C ARG A 14 -10.60 15.43 -14.06
N PRO A 15 -11.49 14.67 -14.74
CA PRO A 15 -12.35 13.71 -14.05
C PRO A 15 -11.49 12.79 -13.20
N CYS A 16 -11.91 12.51 -11.95
CA CYS A 16 -11.22 11.60 -11.03
C CYS A 16 -10.93 10.30 -11.78
N ALA A 17 -9.69 10.13 -12.25
CA ALA A 17 -9.34 8.98 -13.05
C ALA A 17 -9.44 7.74 -12.16
N GLY A 18 -9.82 6.62 -12.75
CA GLY A 18 -10.07 5.38 -12.01
C GLY A 18 -8.82 4.80 -11.32
N PRO A 19 -8.91 3.57 -10.81
CA PRO A 19 -7.80 2.89 -10.13
C PRO A 19 -6.52 2.74 -10.98
N GLU A 20 -6.59 3.00 -12.29
CA GLU A 20 -5.44 2.98 -13.20
C GLU A 20 -4.32 3.95 -12.80
N GLU A 21 -4.63 5.10 -12.18
CA GLU A 21 -3.60 6.07 -11.81
C GLU A 21 -2.74 5.60 -10.64
N VAL A 22 -3.36 4.99 -9.62
CA VAL A 22 -2.62 4.41 -8.50
C VAL A 22 -1.81 3.20 -8.96
N VAL A 23 -2.32 2.41 -9.91
CA VAL A 23 -1.60 1.30 -10.57
C VAL A 23 -0.36 1.81 -11.30
N ARG A 24 -0.47 2.91 -12.06
CA ARG A 24 0.68 3.51 -12.74
C ARG A 24 1.71 4.02 -11.73
N MET A 25 1.26 4.73 -10.70
CA MET A 25 2.15 5.27 -9.66
C MET A 25 2.98 4.18 -8.98
N VAL A 26 2.36 3.09 -8.52
CA VAL A 26 3.11 2.01 -7.86
C VAL A 26 4.00 1.23 -8.82
N ARG A 27 3.61 1.13 -10.09
CA ARG A 27 4.45 0.53 -11.13
C ARG A 27 5.72 1.35 -11.36
N ASP A 28 5.61 2.67 -11.40
CA ASP A 28 6.73 3.58 -11.62
C ASP A 28 7.68 3.62 -10.41
N ALA A 29 7.15 3.41 -9.20
CA ALA A 29 7.94 3.31 -7.97
C ALA A 29 8.72 1.98 -7.85
N ALA A 30 8.13 0.88 -8.33
CA ALA A 30 8.72 -0.45 -8.21
C ALA A 30 10.02 -0.61 -9.02
N ARG A 31 11.00 -1.31 -8.41
CA ARG A 31 12.30 -1.57 -9.05
C ARG A 31 12.52 -3.07 -9.21
N ALA A 32 12.49 -3.54 -10.46
CA ALA A 32 12.89 -4.91 -10.78
C ALA A 32 14.40 -5.08 -10.62
N GLU A 33 14.82 -6.17 -9.97
CA GLU A 33 16.21 -6.64 -10.05
C GLU A 33 16.51 -7.23 -11.44
N PRO A 34 17.80 -7.30 -11.86
CA PRO A 34 18.18 -7.95 -13.11
C PRO A 34 17.63 -9.38 -13.21
N GLY A 35 16.88 -9.68 -14.27
CA GLY A 35 16.24 -11.00 -14.45
C GLY A 35 15.00 -11.24 -13.59
N GLY A 36 14.59 -10.26 -12.78
CA GLY A 36 13.36 -10.25 -12.01
C GLY A 36 12.15 -9.74 -12.79
N ARG A 37 11.02 -9.61 -12.08
CA ARG A 37 9.77 -9.03 -12.63
C ARG A 37 9.03 -8.20 -11.59
N VAL A 38 8.11 -7.36 -12.04
CA VAL A 38 7.18 -6.61 -11.19
C VAL A 38 5.75 -7.06 -11.48
N GLU A 39 5.00 -7.37 -10.45
CA GLU A 39 3.55 -7.60 -10.53
C GLU A 39 2.82 -6.47 -9.83
N VAL A 40 1.75 -5.96 -10.43
CA VAL A 40 0.95 -4.86 -9.88
C VAL A 40 -0.49 -5.31 -9.75
N LEU A 41 -1.05 -5.10 -8.56
CA LEU A 41 -2.36 -5.59 -8.17
C LEU A 41 -3.16 -4.42 -7.58
N VAL A 42 -4.45 -4.33 -7.94
CA VAL A 42 -5.42 -3.54 -7.18
C VAL A 42 -5.95 -4.44 -6.08
N VAL A 43 -5.87 -3.97 -4.83
CA VAL A 43 -6.36 -4.73 -3.68
C VAL A 43 -7.87 -4.76 -3.75
N SER A 44 -8.44 -5.97 -3.62
CA SER A 44 -9.88 -6.16 -3.46
C SER A 44 -10.14 -7.18 -2.37
N CYS A 45 -11.23 -7.03 -1.62
CA CYS A 45 -11.59 -7.98 -0.58
C CYS A 45 -12.43 -9.12 -1.17
N GLU A 46 -11.84 -10.31 -1.30
CA GLU A 46 -12.55 -11.48 -1.84
C GLU A 46 -13.77 -11.90 -1.00
N LEU A 47 -13.73 -11.66 0.32
CA LEU A 47 -14.81 -12.03 1.25
C LEU A 47 -16.04 -11.12 1.14
N CYS A 48 -15.84 -9.85 0.84
CA CYS A 48 -16.92 -8.89 0.60
C CYS A 48 -17.37 -8.87 -0.88
N GLY A 49 -16.65 -9.57 -1.77
CA GLY A 49 -16.87 -9.57 -3.21
C GLY A 49 -16.35 -8.29 -3.89
N SER A 50 -16.65 -8.15 -5.19
CA SER A 50 -16.18 -7.07 -6.09
C SER A 50 -16.75 -5.67 -5.78
N GLY A 51 -17.17 -5.40 -4.55
CA GLY A 51 -17.75 -4.12 -4.13
C GLY A 51 -17.08 -3.52 -2.88
N ALA A 52 -16.12 -4.20 -2.28
CA ALA A 52 -15.28 -3.63 -1.22
C ALA A 52 -13.94 -3.18 -1.81
N ASP A 53 -13.98 -1.98 -2.37
CA ASP A 53 -12.84 -1.31 -2.99
C ASP A 53 -12.20 -0.29 -2.03
N GLY A 54 -12.74 -0.16 -0.82
CA GLY A 54 -12.33 0.79 0.20
C GLY A 54 -11.59 0.11 1.34
N PHE A 55 -10.44 0.67 1.69
CA PHE A 55 -9.60 0.21 2.78
C PHE A 55 -9.23 1.38 3.69
N GLU A 56 -9.40 1.20 4.99
CA GLU A 56 -8.81 2.06 6.00
C GLU A 56 -7.34 1.68 6.15
N VAL A 57 -6.44 2.66 6.15
CA VAL A 57 -5.00 2.40 6.27
C VAL A 57 -4.55 2.82 7.66
N ALA A 58 -4.03 1.87 8.43
CA ALA A 58 -3.59 2.13 9.79
C ALA A 58 -2.44 1.21 10.17
N LYS A 59 -1.45 1.72 10.91
CA LYS A 59 -0.36 0.94 11.51
C LYS A 59 0.42 0.08 10.50
N GLY A 60 0.60 0.60 9.29
CA GLY A 60 1.24 -0.14 8.21
C GLY A 60 0.39 -1.28 7.65
N GLU A 61 -0.93 -1.28 7.86
CA GLU A 61 -1.87 -2.29 7.36
C GLU A 61 -3.06 -1.64 6.63
N CYS A 62 -3.69 -2.40 5.73
CA CYS A 62 -4.91 -1.99 5.02
C CYS A 62 -6.09 -2.84 5.49
N PHE A 63 -7.10 -2.24 6.12
CA PHE A 63 -8.29 -2.94 6.63
C PHE A 63 -9.47 -2.72 5.68
N CYS A 64 -10.09 -3.81 5.22
CA CYS A 64 -11.32 -3.71 4.42
C CYS A 64 -12.44 -3.04 5.23
N VAL A 65 -13.07 -1.99 4.69
CA VAL A 65 -14.18 -1.29 5.39
C VAL A 65 -15.41 -2.17 5.65
N GLY A 66 -15.54 -3.28 4.91
CA GLY A 66 -16.67 -4.20 5.03
C GLY A 66 -16.48 -5.26 6.11
N CYS A 67 -15.40 -6.04 6.03
CA CYS A 67 -15.15 -7.17 6.92
C CYS A 67 -14.07 -6.93 7.99
N CYS A 68 -13.41 -5.77 7.95
CA CYS A 68 -12.33 -5.38 8.86
C CYS A 68 -11.11 -6.32 8.88
N ILE A 69 -11.00 -7.20 7.88
CA ILE A 69 -9.85 -8.11 7.74
C ILE A 69 -8.68 -7.32 7.14
N PRO A 70 -7.48 -7.44 7.74
CA PRO A 70 -6.30 -6.75 7.23
C PRO A 70 -5.79 -7.39 5.94
N VAL A 71 -5.16 -6.55 5.13
CA VAL A 71 -4.30 -6.90 4.02
C VAL A 71 -2.89 -6.53 4.45
N GLY A 72 -2.18 -7.55 4.98
CA GLY A 72 -0.77 -7.55 5.39
C GLY A 72 0.18 -6.76 4.49
N ILE A 73 0.51 -5.52 4.85
CA ILE A 73 1.59 -4.76 4.21
C ILE A 73 2.91 -4.95 4.95
N THR A 74 2.90 -5.02 6.29
CA THR A 74 4.13 -5.12 7.07
C THR A 74 4.75 -6.51 7.11
N ASP A 75 3.91 -7.54 7.10
CA ASP A 75 4.29 -8.95 7.30
C ASP A 75 3.80 -9.89 6.17
N GLY A 76 3.17 -9.32 5.14
CA GLY A 76 2.64 -10.11 4.02
C GLY A 76 1.57 -11.12 4.46
N ASP A 77 1.04 -10.98 5.68
CA ASP A 77 -0.04 -11.81 6.20
C ASP A 77 -1.35 -11.32 5.57
N VAL A 78 -1.49 -11.63 4.29
CA VAL A 78 -2.66 -11.32 3.47
C VAL A 78 -3.24 -12.64 2.97
N TYR A 79 -4.56 -12.73 2.95
CA TYR A 79 -5.26 -13.78 2.23
C TYR A 79 -5.21 -13.52 0.71
N PRO A 80 -4.73 -14.47 -0.14
CA PRO A 80 -4.16 -15.77 0.23
C PRO A 80 -2.67 -15.70 0.60
N ALA A 81 -2.29 -16.43 1.66
CA ALA A 81 -1.00 -16.44 2.36
C ALA A 81 0.18 -17.05 1.57
N ALA A 82 0.32 -16.71 0.29
CA ALA A 82 1.28 -17.36 -0.61
C ALA A 82 2.75 -16.98 -0.31
N TYR A 83 3.01 -15.86 0.39
CA TYR A 83 4.37 -15.34 0.56
C TYR A 83 4.54 -14.59 1.90
N PRO A 84 4.83 -15.27 3.02
CA PRO A 84 5.08 -14.58 4.29
C PRO A 84 6.42 -13.83 4.23
N TRP A 85 6.39 -12.52 4.47
CA TRP A 85 7.57 -11.65 4.44
C TRP A 85 7.56 -10.69 5.62
N THR A 86 8.61 -9.90 5.82
CA THR A 86 8.59 -8.77 6.74
C THR A 86 9.32 -7.61 6.11
N LEU A 87 8.83 -6.39 6.34
CA LEU A 87 9.54 -5.19 5.89
C LEU A 87 10.90 -5.11 6.59
N ALA A 88 11.97 -5.07 5.80
CA ALA A 88 13.31 -4.85 6.31
C ALA A 88 13.49 -3.37 6.68
N PRO A 89 14.16 -3.06 7.82
CA PRO A 89 14.55 -1.69 8.11
C PRO A 89 15.32 -1.08 6.93
N SER A 90 14.90 0.10 6.47
CA SER A 90 15.52 0.79 5.35
C SER A 90 15.70 2.28 5.65
N GLY A 91 16.51 2.97 4.84
CA GLY A 91 16.63 4.43 4.91
C GLY A 91 15.39 5.19 4.39
N VAL A 92 14.46 4.48 3.74
CA VAL A 92 13.16 5.02 3.35
C VAL A 92 12.22 4.90 4.54
N PRO A 93 11.53 5.99 4.95
CA PRO A 93 10.55 5.94 6.02
C PRO A 93 9.47 4.90 5.70
N LEU A 94 9.39 3.86 6.52
CA LEU A 94 8.28 2.91 6.48
C LEU A 94 7.10 3.48 7.27
N PRO A 95 5.86 3.07 6.96
CA PRO A 95 4.73 3.37 7.80
C PRO A 95 4.97 2.88 9.24
N PRO A 96 4.42 3.58 10.25
CA PRO A 96 4.59 3.17 11.64
C PRO A 96 3.97 1.78 11.87
N ALA A 97 4.80 0.76 12.12
CA ALA A 97 4.40 -0.64 12.20
C ALA A 97 3.81 -1.08 13.57
N SER A 98 3.43 -0.16 14.47
CA SER A 98 2.90 -0.56 15.78
C SER A 98 2.10 0.52 16.50
N PRO A 99 1.09 0.14 17.33
CA PRO A 99 0.56 0.98 18.38
C PRO A 99 1.57 1.01 19.53
N GLY A 100 2.72 1.63 19.31
CA GLY A 100 3.61 2.02 20.39
C GLY A 100 3.02 3.23 21.12
N PRO A 101 3.40 3.48 22.39
CA PRO A 101 3.15 4.78 23.01
C PRO A 101 3.69 5.90 22.10
N GLY A 102 2.82 6.83 21.72
CA GLY A 102 3.13 7.94 20.80
C GLY A 102 2.48 7.87 19.41
N PHE A 103 1.62 6.88 19.14
CA PHE A 103 0.75 6.90 17.95
C PHE A 103 -0.41 7.88 18.17
N GLU A 104 -0.48 8.91 17.34
CA GLU A 104 -1.54 9.92 17.35
C GLU A 104 -2.46 9.74 16.13
N PRO A 105 -3.72 10.22 16.19
CA PRO A 105 -4.63 10.17 15.03
C PRO A 105 -4.06 10.81 13.75
N SER A 106 -3.18 11.80 13.89
CA SER A 106 -2.46 12.43 12.77
C SER A 106 -1.48 11.52 12.05
N ASP A 107 -1.14 10.37 12.62
CA ASP A 107 -0.29 9.37 11.98
C ASP A 107 -1.06 8.48 10.99
N LEU A 108 -2.40 8.59 10.98
CA LEU A 108 -3.24 7.95 9.97
C LEU A 108 -3.20 8.79 8.68
N PRO A 109 -3.02 8.15 7.52
CA PRO A 109 -3.14 8.85 6.26
C PRO A 109 -4.57 9.35 6.08
N GLU A 110 -4.71 10.65 5.89
CA GLU A 110 -5.95 11.31 5.48
C GLU A 110 -5.71 11.99 4.14
N CYS A 111 -6.65 11.80 3.21
CA CYS A 111 -6.59 12.47 1.93
C CYS A 111 -6.93 13.96 2.07
N PRO A 112 -6.56 14.84 1.11
CA PRO A 112 -6.85 16.28 1.19
C PRO A 112 -8.33 16.64 1.38
N ALA A 113 -9.24 15.75 0.96
CA ALA A 113 -10.67 15.89 1.22
C ALA A 113 -11.13 15.49 2.64
N GLY A 114 -10.20 15.05 3.50
CA GLY A 114 -10.45 14.62 4.89
C GLY A 114 -10.97 13.19 5.03
N ASP A 115 -10.76 12.34 4.02
CA ASP A 115 -11.22 10.95 4.04
C ASP A 115 -10.07 9.99 4.36
N GLY A 116 -10.35 8.98 5.18
CA GLY A 116 -9.42 7.93 5.60
C GLY A 116 -9.61 6.59 4.89
N VAL A 117 -10.48 6.55 3.86
CA VAL A 117 -10.78 5.36 3.07
C VAL A 117 -10.14 5.48 1.70
N PHE A 118 -9.45 4.42 1.28
CA PHE A 118 -8.64 4.44 0.08
C PHE A 118 -8.92 3.24 -0.81
N GLN A 119 -8.78 3.46 -2.12
CA GLN A 119 -8.47 2.40 -3.06
C GLN A 119 -6.97 2.14 -3.01
N VAL A 120 -6.58 0.87 -2.90
CA VAL A 120 -5.18 0.49 -2.68
C VAL A 120 -4.66 -0.28 -3.88
N ALA A 121 -3.44 0.05 -4.32
CA ALA A 121 -2.68 -0.78 -5.25
C ALA A 121 -1.32 -1.15 -4.66
N VAL A 122 -0.87 -2.36 -4.99
CA VAL A 122 0.39 -2.92 -4.53
C VAL A 122 1.23 -3.33 -5.73
N ALA A 123 2.51 -2.98 -5.71
CA ALA A 123 3.50 -3.52 -6.63
C ALA A 123 4.49 -4.41 -5.87
N LEU A 124 4.66 -5.64 -6.32
CA LEU A 124 5.61 -6.61 -5.79
C LEU A 124 6.75 -6.79 -6.79
N SER A 125 7.98 -6.60 -6.34
CA SER A 125 9.18 -6.87 -7.13
C SER A 125 9.73 -8.24 -6.76
N PHE A 126 9.87 -9.10 -7.76
CA PHE A 126 10.38 -10.45 -7.63
C PHE A 126 11.80 -10.55 -8.18
N ALA A 127 12.65 -11.29 -7.48
CA ALA A 127 13.93 -11.76 -8.02
C ALA A 127 13.72 -12.90 -9.03
N GLN A 128 14.80 -13.27 -9.72
CA GLN A 128 14.79 -14.36 -10.71
C GLN A 128 14.40 -15.72 -10.09
N ASP A 129 14.68 -15.92 -8.81
CA ASP A 129 14.31 -17.12 -8.04
C ASP A 129 12.82 -17.15 -7.65
N GLY A 130 12.05 -16.10 -7.98
CA GLY A 130 10.64 -15.97 -7.65
C GLY A 130 10.38 -15.48 -6.22
N ALA A 131 11.41 -15.11 -5.45
CA ALA A 131 11.22 -14.52 -4.13
C ALA A 131 10.86 -13.03 -4.25
N VAL A 132 9.94 -12.56 -3.40
CA VAL A 132 9.64 -11.13 -3.27
C VAL A 132 10.83 -10.43 -2.61
N ARG A 133 11.26 -9.30 -3.18
CA ARG A 133 12.41 -8.50 -2.73
C ARG A 133 12.02 -7.11 -2.28
N SER A 134 10.96 -6.56 -2.84
CA SER A 134 10.40 -5.28 -2.40
C SER A 134 8.91 -5.17 -2.67
N ILE A 135 8.30 -4.23 -1.96
CA ILE A 135 6.89 -3.85 -2.09
C ILE A 135 6.77 -2.33 -2.24
N SER A 136 5.85 -1.88 -3.08
CA SER A 136 5.35 -0.50 -3.09
C SER A 136 3.85 -0.50 -2.90
N VAL A 137 3.33 0.46 -2.12
CA VAL A 137 1.90 0.58 -1.81
C VAL A 137 1.45 1.99 -2.14
N GLY A 138 0.40 2.09 -2.94
CA GLY A 138 -0.22 3.34 -3.35
C GLY A 138 -1.65 3.44 -2.83
N LEU A 139 -2.02 4.63 -2.41
CA LEU A 139 -3.36 5.00 -1.97
C LEU A 139 -3.98 5.96 -2.97
N ARG A 140 -5.26 5.77 -3.26
CA ARG A 140 -6.10 6.71 -4.01
C ARG A 140 -7.33 7.05 -3.20
N CYS A 141 -7.56 8.33 -2.98
CA CYS A 141 -8.79 8.80 -2.35
C CYS A 141 -9.95 8.70 -3.35
N PRO A 142 -11.04 7.98 -3.02
CA PRO A 142 -12.18 7.85 -3.92
C PRO A 142 -12.92 9.18 -4.12
N GLN A 143 -12.87 10.08 -3.13
CA GLN A 143 -13.61 11.34 -3.13
C GLN A 143 -13.03 12.40 -4.07
N ASP A 144 -11.71 12.62 -4.04
CA ASP A 144 -11.04 13.68 -4.82
C ASP A 144 -9.99 13.14 -5.81
N GLY A 145 -9.71 11.83 -5.80
CA GLY A 145 -8.72 11.20 -6.66
C GLY A 145 -7.27 11.47 -6.25
N ALA A 146 -7.01 12.07 -5.09
CA ALA A 146 -5.65 12.30 -4.60
C ALA A 146 -4.88 11.00 -4.45
N LEU A 147 -3.60 11.02 -4.80
CA LEU A 147 -2.73 9.85 -4.79
C LEU A 147 -1.61 10.04 -3.77
N CYS A 148 -1.29 8.98 -3.03
CA CYS A 148 -0.14 8.93 -2.13
C CYS A 148 0.64 7.64 -2.34
N LEU A 149 1.95 7.73 -2.48
CA LEU A 149 2.85 6.57 -2.39
C LEU A 149 3.14 6.33 -0.90
N TYR A 150 2.40 5.40 -0.30
CA TYR A 150 2.45 5.09 1.12
C TYR A 150 3.67 4.24 1.51
N VAL A 151 4.06 3.32 0.62
CA VAL A 151 5.32 2.57 0.72
C VAL A 151 6.04 2.70 -0.60
N ASP A 152 7.27 3.22 -0.57
CA ASP A 152 8.11 3.39 -1.76
C ASP A 152 9.22 2.33 -1.81
N ASN A 153 9.01 1.30 -2.62
CA ASN A 153 9.97 0.24 -2.93
C ASN A 153 10.72 -0.30 -1.70
N ALA A 154 10.00 -0.55 -0.61
CA ALA A 154 10.56 -1.04 0.63
C ALA A 154 11.05 -2.47 0.48
N HIS A 155 12.24 -2.75 0.98
CA HIS A 155 12.80 -4.09 0.96
C HIS A 155 12.04 -5.03 1.91
N VAL A 156 11.88 -6.28 1.49
CA VAL A 156 11.34 -7.34 2.35
C VAL A 156 12.37 -8.44 2.56
N VAL A 157 12.25 -9.12 3.70
CA VAL A 157 12.93 -10.39 3.97
C VAL A 157 11.90 -11.47 4.22
N ALA A 158 12.24 -12.72 3.92
CA ALA A 158 11.38 -13.84 4.25
C ALA A 158 11.08 -13.85 5.76
N ALA A 159 9.82 -14.09 6.13
CA ALA A 159 9.47 -14.25 7.54
C ALA A 159 10.21 -15.49 8.11
N ALA A 160 10.68 -15.40 9.35
CA ALA A 160 11.21 -16.58 10.04
C ALA A 160 10.10 -17.61 10.23
N ALA A 161 10.38 -18.87 9.92
CA ALA A 161 9.47 -19.99 10.11
C ALA A 161 9.27 -20.36 11.59
#